data_AF-A0A9D8U3J3-F1
#
_entry.id   AF-A0A9D8U3J3-F1
#
_cell.length_a   1.000
_cell.length_b   1.000
_cell.length_c   1.000
_cell.angle_alpha   90.00
_cell.angle_beta   90.00
_cell.angle_gamma   90.00
#
_symmetry.space_group_name_H-M   'P 1'
#
loop_
_entity.id
_entity.type
_entity.pdbx_description
1 polymer ?
#
loop_
_entity_poly.entity_id
_entity_poly.type
_entity_poly.pdbx_seq_one_letter_code
_entity_poly.pdbx_strand_id
1 'polypeptide(L)' 'MAQKGRQEGRRITYEEVSRATGIHRTTLTKIADPRGHNVRTDIVDKLCVYFEVPVEKILVHVPDE' A
#
# COMPACT_ATOMS: atom_id res chain seq x y z
N MET A 1 -4.65 6.45 11.94
CA MET A 1 -3.54 5.49 12.16
C MET A 1 -4.03 4.10 11.74
N ALA A 2 -3.43 3.54 10.69
CA ALA A 2 -3.91 2.37 9.94
C ALA A 2 -3.98 1.10 10.80
N GLN A 3 -5.15 0.46 10.79
CA GLN A 3 -5.56 -0.59 11.73
C GLN A 3 -5.00 -1.99 11.42
N LYS A 4 -4.33 -2.18 10.27
CA LYS A 4 -3.73 -3.47 9.87
C LYS A 4 -2.47 -3.85 10.65
N GLY A 5 -1.64 -2.88 11.02
CA GLY A 5 -0.41 -3.17 11.77
C GLY A 5 -0.64 -3.65 13.22
N ARG A 6 -1.86 -3.56 13.74
CA ARG A 6 -2.17 -3.93 15.13
C ARG A 6 -2.77 -5.33 15.31
N GLN A 7 -3.27 -5.99 14.27
CA GLN A 7 -3.93 -7.29 14.45
C GLN A 7 -2.96 -8.48 14.47
N GLU A 8 -1.73 -8.36 13.95
CA GLU A 8 -0.77 -9.48 13.91
C GLU A 8 0.49 -9.33 14.76
N GLY A 9 0.73 -8.18 15.41
CA GLY A 9 1.95 -8.00 16.22
C GLY A 9 3.27 -8.14 15.45
N ARG A 10 3.23 -8.18 14.11
CA ARG A 10 4.39 -8.31 13.20
C ARG A 10 4.50 -7.08 12.32
N ARG A 11 5.74 -6.62 12.09
CA ARG A 11 6.05 -5.62 11.07
C ARG A 11 5.89 -6.26 9.69
N ILE A 12 4.84 -5.91 8.96
CA ILE A 12 4.69 -6.29 7.56
C ILE A 12 5.83 -5.64 6.78
N THR A 13 6.66 -6.45 6.12
CA THR A 13 7.80 -5.97 5.34
C THR A 13 7.40 -5.78 3.87
N TYR A 14 8.05 -4.86 3.15
CA TYR A 14 7.83 -4.70 1.70
C TYR A 14 8.10 -5.99 0.91
N GLU A 15 8.95 -6.87 1.42
CA GLU A 15 9.26 -8.14 0.79
C GLU A 15 8.12 -9.16 0.91
N GLU A 16 7.37 -9.11 2.00
CA GLU A 16 6.18 -9.93 2.20
C GLU A 16 5.04 -9.46 1.31
N VAL A 17 4.78 -8.15 1.30
CA VAL A 17 3.79 -7.55 0.40
C VAL A 17 4.16 -7.86 -1.05
N SER A 18 5.43 -7.76 -1.42
CA SER A 18 5.90 -8.06 -2.77
C SER A 18 5.64 -9.52 -3.17
N ARG A 19 5.91 -10.46 -2.26
CA ARG A 19 5.62 -11.89 -2.49
C ARG A 19 4.14 -12.20 -2.59
N ALA A 20 3.31 -11.58 -1.76
CA ALA A 20 1.86 -11.85 -1.72
C ALA A 20 1.09 -11.18 -2.85
N THR A 21 1.47 -9.95 -3.23
CA THR A 21 0.76 -9.15 -4.24
C THR A 21 1.36 -9.25 -5.65
N GLY A 22 2.60 -9.74 -5.76
CA GLY A 22 3.38 -9.69 -6.98
C GLY A 22 3.87 -8.28 -7.37
N ILE A 23 3.67 -7.27 -6.50
CA ILE A 23 4.17 -5.91 -6.72
C ILE A 23 5.68 -5.89 -6.44
N HIS A 24 6.48 -5.29 -7.33
CA HIS A 24 7.91 -5.15 -7.08
C HIS A 24 8.20 -4.29 -5.84
N ARG A 25 9.19 -4.71 -5.01
CA ARG A 25 9.64 -3.93 -3.84
C ARG A 25 9.96 -2.47 -4.17
N THR A 26 10.59 -2.21 -5.32
CA THR A 26 10.93 -0.85 -5.77
C THR A 26 9.69 0.01 -5.98
N THR A 27 8.59 -0.57 -6.48
CA THR A 27 7.30 0.09 -6.60
C THR A 27 6.71 0.39 -5.23
N LEU A 28 6.69 -0.57 -4.31
CA LEU A 28 6.22 -0.36 -2.93
C LEU A 28 6.98 0.75 -2.21
N THR A 29 8.32 0.78 -2.36
CA THR A 29 9.15 1.87 -1.81
C THR A 29 8.78 3.23 -2.37
N LYS A 30 8.54 3.33 -3.69
CA LYS A 30 8.12 4.58 -4.33
C LYS A 30 6.74 5.04 -3.87
N ILE A 31 5.82 4.11 -3.63
CA ILE A 31 4.47 4.40 -3.13
C ILE A 31 4.51 4.92 -1.70
N ALA A 32 5.43 4.39 -0.89
CA ALA A 32 5.66 4.88 0.47
C ALA A 32 6.44 6.21 0.52
N ASP A 33 6.99 6.66 -0.61
CA ASP A 33 7.70 7.93 -0.68
C ASP A 33 6.69 9.10 -0.60
N PRO A 34 6.86 10.03 0.35
CA PRO A 34 5.96 11.17 0.53
C PRO A 34 5.96 12.16 -0.64
N ARG A 35 6.91 12.06 -1.58
CA ARG A 35 6.94 12.89 -2.81
C ARG A 35 5.86 12.52 -3.82
N GLY A 36 5.09 11.46 -3.54
CA GLY A 36 4.03 10.98 -4.40
C GLY A 36 4.58 10.17 -5.57
N HIS A 37 3.88 9.10 -5.90
CA HIS A 37 4.21 8.29 -7.07
C HIS A 37 2.95 7.98 -7.86
N ASN A 38 3.05 8.07 -9.18
CA ASN A 38 1.97 7.63 -10.06
C ASN A 38 1.83 6.11 -9.96
N VAL A 39 0.76 5.68 -9.32
CA VAL A 39 0.37 4.27 -9.23
C VAL A 39 -0.74 3.95 -10.20
N ARG A 40 -0.74 2.72 -10.68
CA ARG A 40 -1.87 2.17 -11.44
C ARG A 40 -2.94 1.67 -10.47
N THR A 41 -4.19 1.69 -10.90
CA THR A 41 -5.33 1.18 -10.13
C THR A 41 -5.23 -0.31 -9.81
N ASP A 42 -4.55 -1.12 -10.63
CA ASP A 42 -4.34 -2.55 -10.34
C ASP A 42 -3.45 -2.78 -9.10
N ILE A 43 -2.49 -1.89 -8.88
CA ILE A 43 -1.64 -1.92 -7.67
C ILE A 43 -2.48 -1.60 -6.44
N VAL A 44 -3.36 -0.60 -6.55
CA VAL A 44 -4.26 -0.21 -5.46
C VAL A 44 -5.21 -1.36 -5.12
N ASP A 45 -5.80 -2.01 -6.12
CA ASP A 45 -6.69 -3.16 -5.94
C ASP A 45 -5.98 -4.33 -5.23
N LYS A 46 -4.77 -4.71 -5.69
CA LYS A 46 -3.95 -5.74 -5.03
C LYS A 46 -3.64 -5.43 -3.57
N LEU A 47 -3.36 -4.16 -3.24
CA LEU A 47 -3.13 -3.74 -1.86
C LEU A 47 -4.42 -3.78 -1.04
N CYS A 48 -5.56 -3.40 -1.62
CA CYS A 48 -6.86 -3.51 -0.97
C CYS A 48 -7.19 -4.96 -0.63
N VAL A 49 -6.95 -5.88 -1.56
CA VAL A 49 -7.13 -7.34 -1.37
C VAL A 49 -6.15 -7.89 -0.34
N TYR A 50 -4.85 -7.63 -0.49
CA TYR A 50 -3.82 -8.16 0.42
C TYR A 50 -4.02 -7.69 1.86
N PHE A 51 -4.31 -6.41 2.03
CA PHE A 51 -4.56 -5.91 3.35
C PHE A 51 -5.95 -6.39 3.81
N GLU A 52 -6.97 -6.44 2.94
CA GLU A 52 -8.42 -6.53 3.25
C GLU A 52 -9.01 -5.20 3.76
N VAL A 53 -8.78 -4.10 3.05
CA VAL A 53 -9.33 -2.77 3.39
C VAL A 53 -10.00 -2.13 2.18
N PRO A 54 -10.97 -1.23 2.40
CA PRO A 54 -11.50 -0.42 1.33
C PRO A 54 -10.44 0.55 0.77
N VAL A 55 -10.61 0.92 -0.49
CA VAL A 55 -9.69 1.76 -1.26
C VAL A 55 -9.36 3.10 -0.59
N GLU A 56 -10.32 3.69 0.11
CA GLU A 56 -10.17 4.93 0.90
C GLU A 56 -9.09 4.86 2.01
N LYS A 57 -8.71 3.64 2.45
CA LYS A 57 -7.64 3.44 3.43
C LYS A 57 -6.26 3.33 2.79
N ILE A 58 -6.21 3.18 1.47
CA ILE A 58 -4.99 3.05 0.66
C ILE A 58 -4.69 4.36 -0.07
N LEU A 59 -5.71 4.99 -0.66
CA LEU A 59 -5.56 6.19 -1.48
C LEU A 59 -6.37 7.35 -0.89
N VAL A 60 -5.77 8.53 -0.85
CA VAL A 60 -6.43 9.79 -0.48
C VAL A 60 -6.16 10.82 -1.56
N HIS A 61 -7.19 11.56 -1.96
CA HIS A 61 -7.00 12.73 -2.80
C HIS A 61 -6.38 13.85 -1.96
N VAL A 62 -5.18 14.29 -2.34
CA VAL A 62 -4.56 15.49 -1.81
C VAL A 62 -4.80 16.59 -2.85
N PRO A 63 -5.56 17.65 -2.52
CA PRO A 63 -5.72 18.77 -3.43
C PRO A 63 -4.37 19.45 -3.68
N ASP A 64 -4.06 19.74 -4.94
CA ASP A 64 -2.98 20.68 -5.28
C ASP A 64 -3.36 22.07 -4.76
N GLU A 65 -2.40 22.80 -4.19
CA GLU A 65 -2.57 24.20 -3.73
C GLU A 65 -3.10 25.13 -4.83
#